data_AF-A0A0C2FH56-F1
#
_entry.id   AF-A0A0C2FH56-F1
#
_cell.length_a   1.000
_cell.length_b   1.000
_cell.length_c   1.000
_cell.angle_alpha   90.00
_cell.angle_beta   90.00
_cell.angle_gamma   90.00
#
_symmetry.space_group_name_H-M   'P 1'
#
loop_
_entity.id
_entity.type
_entity.pdbx_description
1 polymer ?
#
loop_
_entity_poly.entity_id
_entity_poly.type
_entity_poly.pdbx_seq_one_letter_code
_entity_poly.pdbx_strand_id
1 'polypeptide(L)'
;MTDALRQMFLSYHNDARLRVAKGIEPNNVGNLNPAKNMYKLTKEAGDTSPQLEWDCAMEKQAQDAIAACPSSLGSWQNMAQNLMRYMVC
;
A
#
# COMPACT_ATOMS: atom_id res chain seq x y z
N MET A 1 -8.37 -4.07 -12.37
CA MET A 1 -8.08 -2.68 -11.92
C MET A 1 -7.72 -1.80 -13.12
N THR A 2 -8.04 -0.51 -13.12
CA THR A 2 -7.52 0.46 -14.12
C THR A 2 -6.18 1.02 -13.64
N ASP A 3 -5.35 1.54 -14.56
CA ASP A 3 -4.06 2.13 -14.18
C ASP A 3 -4.19 3.36 -13.29
N ALA A 4 -5.25 4.15 -13.49
CA ALA A 4 -5.57 5.28 -12.62
C ALA A 4 -5.82 4.83 -11.16
N LEU A 5 -6.54 3.72 -10.95
CA LEU A 5 -6.76 3.17 -9.61
C LEU A 5 -5.47 2.61 -9.00
N ARG A 6 -4.66 1.89 -9.79
CA ARG A 6 -3.33 1.43 -9.34
C ARG A 6 -2.46 2.60 -8.90
N GLN A 7 -2.44 3.66 -9.70
CA GLN A 7 -1.68 4.87 -9.41
C GLN A 7 -2.19 5.54 -8.14
N MET A 8 -3.51 5.65 -7.94
CA MET A 8 -4.10 6.21 -6.73
C MET A 8 -3.67 5.44 -5.47
N PHE A 9 -3.75 4.11 -5.47
CA PHE A 9 -3.30 3.32 -4.32
C PHE A 9 -1.80 3.49 -4.07
N LEU A 10 -0.99 3.45 -5.12
CA LEU A 10 0.47 3.56 -5.01
C LEU A 10 0.91 4.96 -4.53
N SER A 11 0.33 6.03 -5.08
CA SER A 11 0.64 7.40 -4.68
C SER A 11 0.22 7.67 -3.25
N TYR A 12 -0.99 7.24 -2.85
CA TYR A 12 -1.47 7.41 -1.49
C TYR A 12 -0.52 6.78 -0.46
N HIS A 13 -0.05 5.55 -0.70
CA HIS A 13 0.91 4.90 0.18
C HIS A 13 2.26 5.64 0.21
N ASN A 14 2.78 6.04 -0.94
CA ASN A 14 4.07 6.73 -1.02
C ASN A 14 4.06 8.10 -0.38
N ASP A 15 2.99 8.86 -0.56
CA ASP A 15 2.85 10.18 0.03
C ASP A 15 2.82 10.06 1.56
N ALA A 16 2.09 9.06 2.09
CA ALA A 16 2.09 8.77 3.53
C ALA A 16 3.47 8.36 4.04
N ARG A 17 4.15 7.43 3.35
CA ARG A 17 5.53 7.01 3.69
C ARG A 17 6.49 8.21 3.70
N LEU A 18 6.37 9.12 2.74
CA LEU A 18 7.19 10.32 2.65
C LEU A 18 6.94 11.28 3.82
N ARG A 19 5.68 11.49 4.20
CA ARG A 19 5.33 12.34 5.35
C ARG A 19 5.86 11.76 6.66
N VAL A 20 5.77 10.44 6.85
CA VAL A 20 6.39 9.74 7.98
C VAL A 20 7.92 9.89 7.95
N ALA A 21 8.56 9.67 6.80
CA ALA A 21 10.01 9.80 6.67
C ALA A 21 10.52 11.19 7.07
N LYS A 22 9.77 12.24 6.72
CA LYS A 22 10.05 13.64 7.06
C LYS A 22 9.69 14.01 8.52
N GLY A 23 9.03 13.14 9.27
CA GLY A 23 8.56 13.44 10.63
C GLY A 23 7.41 14.46 10.68
N ILE A 24 6.63 14.55 9.60
CA ILE A 24 5.50 15.49 9.48
C ILE A 24 4.13 14.81 9.45
N GLU A 25 4.08 13.48 9.55
CA GLU A 25 2.81 12.75 9.63
C GLU A 25 2.20 12.95 11.03
N PRO A 26 0.98 13.50 11.14
CA PRO A 26 0.32 13.68 12.44
C PRO A 26 0.05 12.35 13.15
N ASN A 27 0.05 12.39 14.47
CA ASN A 27 -0.35 11.29 15.35
C ASN A 27 -1.33 11.80 16.42
N ASN A 28 -1.89 10.90 17.24
CA ASN A 28 -2.77 11.26 18.36
C ASN A 28 -2.15 12.32 19.30
N VAL A 29 -0.82 12.32 19.41
CA VAL A 29 -0.04 13.36 20.09
C VAL A 29 1.16 13.72 19.22
N GLY A 30 1.22 14.96 18.73
CA GLY A 30 2.31 15.46 17.88
C GLY A 30 2.39 14.76 16.53
N ASN A 31 3.61 14.50 16.06
CA ASN A 31 3.88 13.81 14.79
C ASN A 31 4.57 12.47 15.03
N LEU A 32 4.48 11.56 14.05
CA LEU A 32 5.32 10.37 14.00
C LEU A 32 6.80 10.76 13.83
N ASN A 33 7.68 9.99 14.46
CA ASN A 33 9.13 10.21 14.34
C ASN A 33 9.60 10.01 12.89
N PRO A 34 10.62 10.78 12.43
CA PRO A 34 11.20 10.61 11.12
C PRO A 34 11.86 9.24 10.94
N ALA A 35 11.91 8.74 9.71
CA ALA A 35 12.45 7.42 9.38
C ALA A 35 13.58 7.55 8.34
N LYS A 36 14.75 6.96 8.64
CA LYS A 36 15.94 7.04 7.76
C LYS A 36 15.89 6.10 6.54
N ASN A 37 15.24 4.94 6.68
CA ASN A 37 15.23 3.89 5.65
C ASN A 37 13.80 3.59 5.17
N MET A 38 13.02 4.64 4.88
CA MET A 38 11.66 4.52 4.38
C MET A 38 11.65 4.44 2.84
N TYR A 39 11.79 3.23 2.29
CA TYR A 39 11.89 3.01 0.84
C TYR A 39 10.58 3.34 0.11
N LYS A 40 10.68 3.92 -1.10
CA LYS A 40 9.50 4.19 -1.95
C LYS A 40 8.94 2.89 -2.51
N LEU A 41 7.63 2.89 -2.78
CA LEU A 41 6.97 1.87 -3.56
C LEU A 41 6.92 2.32 -5.06
N THR A 42 7.64 1.73 -6.01
CA THR A 42 7.71 2.27 -7.41
C THR A 42 7.12 1.33 -8.47
N LYS A 43 7.29 1.62 -9.75
CA LYS A 43 6.79 0.80 -10.88
C LYS A 43 7.88 0.62 -11.94
N GLU A 44 9.12 0.96 -11.61
CA GLU A 44 10.12 1.20 -12.66
C GLU A 44 10.82 -0.11 -13.02
N ALA A 45 10.23 -0.78 -14.02
CA ALA A 45 10.87 -1.81 -14.81
C ALA A 45 12.15 -1.23 -15.47
N GLY A 46 13.26 -1.26 -14.74
CA GLY A 46 14.56 -0.76 -15.20
C GLY A 46 15.52 -0.33 -14.10
N ASP A 47 15.06 -0.11 -12.86
CA ASP A 47 15.91 0.26 -11.73
C ASP A 47 16.21 -0.96 -10.85
N THR A 48 17.45 -1.45 -10.88
CA THR A 48 17.94 -2.60 -10.10
C THR A 48 18.09 -2.32 -8.59
N SER A 49 17.60 -1.18 -8.10
CA SER A 49 17.59 -0.81 -6.69
C SER A 49 16.39 -1.43 -5.96
N PRO A 50 16.53 -1.91 -4.70
CA PRO A 50 15.45 -2.56 -3.95
C PRO A 50 14.37 -1.54 -3.56
N GLN A 51 13.42 -1.31 -4.46
CA GLN A 51 12.22 -0.51 -4.24
C GLN A 51 11.00 -1.44 -4.30
N LEU A 52 9.97 -1.12 -3.52
CA LEU A 52 8.79 -1.99 -3.37
C LEU A 52 7.81 -1.74 -4.51
N GLU A 53 7.85 -2.52 -5.59
CA GLU A 53 7.06 -2.15 -6.77
C GLU A 53 5.57 -2.50 -6.69
N TRP A 54 4.74 -1.86 -7.55
CA TRP A 54 3.39 -2.40 -7.79
C TRP A 54 3.50 -3.79 -8.40
N ASP A 55 3.15 -4.80 -7.62
CA ASP A 55 3.22 -6.19 -8.03
C ASP A 55 1.86 -6.65 -8.59
N CYS A 56 1.84 -6.99 -9.88
CA CYS A 56 0.64 -7.48 -10.56
C CYS A 56 0.16 -8.85 -10.07
N ALA A 57 1.05 -9.72 -9.57
CA ALA A 57 0.68 -10.99 -8.97
C ALA A 57 0.00 -10.77 -7.61
N MET A 58 0.52 -9.84 -6.80
CA MET A 58 -0.15 -9.43 -5.55
C MET A 58 -1.51 -8.78 -5.81
N GLU A 59 -1.64 -7.93 -6.83
CA GLU A 59 -2.93 -7.36 -7.25
C GLU A 59 -3.92 -8.48 -7.61
N LYS A 60 -3.48 -9.45 -8.43
CA LYS A 60 -4.34 -10.56 -8.85
C LYS A 60 -4.81 -11.39 -7.67
N GLN A 61 -3.92 -11.70 -6.73
CA GLN A 61 -4.27 -12.43 -5.52
C GLN A 61 -5.26 -11.64 -4.64
N ALA A 62 -5.06 -10.33 -4.48
CA ALA A 62 -6.01 -9.48 -3.76
C ALA A 62 -7.38 -9.45 -4.46
N GLN A 63 -7.40 -9.30 -5.78
CA GLN A 63 -8.61 -9.28 -6.59
C GLN A 63 -9.40 -10.60 -6.48
N ASP A 64 -8.70 -11.73 -6.51
CA ASP A 64 -9.31 -13.05 -6.36
C ASP A 64 -9.84 -13.28 -4.95
N ALA A 65 -9.08 -12.87 -3.92
CA ALA A 65 -9.47 -13.04 -2.53
C ALA A 65 -10.73 -12.25 -2.16
N ILE A 66 -10.98 -11.10 -2.81
CA ILE A 66 -12.18 -10.28 -2.57
C ILE A 66 -13.32 -10.56 -3.57
N ALA A 67 -13.13 -11.43 -4.56
CA ALA A 67 -14.09 -11.62 -5.66
C ALA A 67 -15.47 -12.09 -5.19
N ALA A 68 -15.53 -12.85 -4.10
CA ALA A 68 -16.77 -13.31 -3.47
C ALA A 68 -17.30 -12.36 -2.39
N CYS A 69 -16.76 -11.15 -2.27
CA CYS A 69 -17.10 -10.16 -1.25
C CYS A 69 -17.07 -10.70 0.20
N PRO A 70 -15.99 -11.40 0.62
CA PRO A 70 -15.95 -11.99 1.96
C PRO A 70 -15.88 -10.91 3.05
N SER A 71 -16.33 -11.27 4.25
CA SER A 71 -16.27 -10.37 5.41
C SER A 71 -14.86 -10.28 6.03
N SER A 72 -13.98 -11.23 5.74
CA SER A 72 -12.60 -11.27 6.17
C SER A 72 -11.74 -11.95 5.12
N LEU A 73 -10.43 -11.75 5.22
CA LEU A 73 -9.44 -12.44 4.40
C LEU A 73 -8.73 -13.49 5.25
N GLY A 74 -8.36 -14.62 4.64
CA GLY A 74 -7.54 -15.66 5.27
C GLY A 74 -6.06 -15.26 5.38
N SER A 75 -5.22 -16.15 5.89
CA SER A 75 -3.77 -15.93 6.00
C SER A 75 -3.07 -16.06 4.63
N TRP A 76 -2.15 -15.16 4.33
CA TRP A 76 -1.30 -15.23 3.14
C TRP A 76 0.14 -15.58 3.54
N GLN A 77 0.81 -16.38 2.73
CA GLN A 77 2.24 -16.68 2.93
C GLN A 77 3.08 -15.51 2.42
N ASN A 78 4.03 -15.06 3.24
CA ASN A 78 5.05 -14.04 2.90
C ASN A 78 4.50 -12.65 2.53
N MET A 79 3.23 -12.37 2.81
CA MET A 79 2.59 -11.10 2.49
C MET A 79 1.61 -10.68 3.59
N ALA A 80 1.55 -9.38 3.84
CA ALA A 80 0.54 -8.78 4.70
C ALA A 80 -0.61 -8.20 3.86
N GLN A 81 -1.77 -8.00 4.49
CA GLN A 81 -2.98 -7.52 3.83
C GLN A 81 -3.68 -6.47 4.67
N ASN A 82 -4.30 -5.50 4.00
CA ASN A 82 -5.27 -4.56 4.57
C ASN A 82 -6.61 -4.74 3.85
N LEU A 83 -7.72 -4.78 4.59
CA LEU A 83 -9.08 -4.87 4.05
C LEU A 83 -9.89 -3.67 4.52
N MET A 84 -10.48 -2.92 3.58
CA MET A 84 -11.45 -1.87 3.89
C MET A 84 -12.79 -2.22 3.26
N ARG A 85 -13.86 -2.06 4.02
CA ARG A 85 -15.25 -2.14 3.54
C ARG A 85 -15.93 -0.83 3.89
N TYR A 86 -16.42 -0.13 2.89
CA TYR A 86 -17.19 1.09 3.08
C TYR A 86 -18.66 0.77 2.78
N MET A 87 -19.50 0.79 3.81
CA MET A 87 -20.96 0.77 3.65
C MET A 87 -21.43 2.23 3.55
N VAL A 88 -22.09 2.56 2.46
CA VAL A 88 -22.78 3.85 2.34
C VAL A 88 -24.05 3.75 3.18
N CYS A 89 -24.27 4.71 4.08
CA CYS A 89 -25.48 4.80 4.92
C CYS A 89 -26.74 5.05 4.10
#